data_AF-A0A7Z9L7N7-F1
#
_entry.id   AF-A0A7Z9L7N7-F1
#
_cell.length_a   1.000
_cell.length_b   1.000
_cell.length_c   1.000
_cell.angle_alpha   90.00
_cell.angle_beta   90.00
_cell.angle_gamma   90.00
#
_symmetry.space_group_name_H-M   'P 1'
#
loop_
_entity.id
_entity.type
_entity.pdbx_description
1 polymer ?
#
loop_
_entity_poly.entity_id
_entity_poly.type
_entity_poly.pdbx_seq_one_letter_code
_entity_poly.pdbx_strand_id
1 'polypeptide(L)'
;MPAHLRQQVLQILQQNPTVEEVVDLRSRILDTETYRVKADVRFDGRELAKKMETDLRAAFEQIETYEQFTEFVSKYADDLIDLLADEIDAIERKIRQKVPEAQHLDLEAD
;
A
#
# COMPACT_ATOMS: atom_id res chain seq x y z
N MET A 1 -10.52 -9.15 -17.09
CA MET A 1 -9.38 -8.73 -17.93
C MET A 1 -8.65 -9.95 -18.49
N PRO A 2 -7.91 -9.82 -19.62
CA PRO A 2 -7.02 -10.85 -20.15
C PRO A 2 -5.97 -11.34 -19.15
N ALA A 3 -5.57 -12.61 -19.26
CA ALA A 3 -4.65 -13.24 -18.31
C ALA A 3 -3.29 -12.54 -18.23
N HIS A 4 -2.77 -12.02 -19.35
CA HIS A 4 -1.46 -11.34 -19.37
C HIS A 4 -1.50 -10.01 -18.59
N LEU A 5 -2.56 -9.20 -18.73
CA LEU A 5 -2.72 -7.97 -17.94
C LEU A 5 -2.91 -8.29 -16.45
N ARG A 6 -3.68 -9.33 -16.13
CA ARG A 6 -3.85 -9.78 -14.74
C ARG A 6 -2.52 -10.18 -14.12
N GLN A 7 -1.70 -10.92 -14.86
CA GLN A 7 -0.38 -11.34 -14.42
C GLN A 7 0.55 -10.14 -14.20
N GLN A 8 0.46 -9.12 -15.05
CA GLN A 8 1.25 -7.90 -14.90
C GLN A 8 0.86 -7.12 -13.64
N VAL A 9 -0.43 -7.00 -13.33
CA VAL A 9 -0.91 -6.41 -12.06
C VAL A 9 -0.38 -7.21 -10.86
N LEU A 10 -0.51 -8.54 -10.88
CA LEU A 10 0.00 -9.41 -9.81
C LEU A 10 1.50 -9.24 -9.58
N GLN A 11 2.29 -9.18 -10.65
CA GLN A 11 3.73 -8.96 -10.55
C GLN A 11 4.06 -7.61 -9.92
N ILE A 12 3.33 -6.55 -10.26
CA ILE A 12 3.56 -5.22 -9.67
C ILE A 12 3.30 -5.23 -8.17
N LEU A 13 2.22 -5.91 -7.74
CA LEU A 13 1.87 -6.06 -6.32
C LEU A 13 2.91 -6.91 -5.57
N GLN A 14 3.21 -8.11 -6.06
CA GLN A 14 4.13 -9.05 -5.42
C GLN A 14 5.59 -8.57 -5.39
N GLN A 15 5.97 -7.63 -6.26
CA GLN A 15 7.30 -7.02 -6.26
C GLN A 15 7.37 -5.76 -5.39
N ASN A 16 6.26 -5.27 -4.85
CA ASN A 16 6.32 -4.17 -3.89
C ASN A 16 6.73 -4.74 -2.52
N PRO A 17 7.83 -4.27 -1.90
CA PRO A 17 8.25 -4.75 -0.59
C PRO A 17 7.21 -4.55 0.51
N THR A 18 6.33 -3.55 0.41
CA THR A 18 5.29 -3.30 1.42
C THR A 18 4.11 -4.26 1.32
N VAL A 19 4.03 -5.07 0.26
CA VAL A 19 2.96 -6.06 0.05
C VAL A 19 3.44 -7.41 0.56
N GLU A 20 2.76 -7.93 1.58
CA GLU A 20 3.01 -9.26 2.14
C GLU A 20 2.29 -10.33 1.29
N GLU A 21 1.01 -10.08 0.98
CA GLU A 21 0.15 -11.04 0.29
C GLU A 21 -0.89 -10.32 -0.58
N VAL A 22 -1.13 -10.86 -1.78
CA VAL A 22 -2.30 -10.49 -2.59
C VAL A 22 -3.41 -11.48 -2.27
N VAL A 23 -4.37 -11.06 -1.44
CA VAL A 23 -5.45 -11.90 -0.91
C VAL A 23 -6.48 -12.22 -1.98
N ASP A 24 -6.90 -11.20 -2.73
CA ASP A 24 -7.79 -11.35 -3.88
C ASP A 24 -7.47 -10.35 -4.99
N LEU A 25 -7.76 -10.75 -6.23
CA LEU A 25 -7.64 -9.88 -7.40
C LEU A 25 -8.77 -10.19 -8.38
N ARG A 26 -9.72 -9.26 -8.45
CA ARG A 26 -10.92 -9.35 -9.27
C ARG A 26 -10.92 -8.26 -10.34
N SER A 27 -11.51 -8.57 -11.50
CA SER A 27 -11.69 -7.56 -12.55
C SER A 27 -12.98 -7.72 -13.32
N ARG A 28 -13.50 -6.61 -13.84
CA ARG A 28 -14.73 -6.52 -14.62
C ARG A 28 -14.47 -5.65 -15.85
N ILE A 29 -15.11 -5.98 -16.97
CA ILE A 29 -15.02 -5.19 -18.21
C ILE A 29 -15.84 -3.90 -18.00
N LEU A 30 -15.28 -2.76 -18.38
CA LEU A 30 -15.96 -1.45 -18.40
C LEU A 30 -16.37 -1.09 -19.83
N ASP A 31 -15.43 -1.24 -20.76
CA ASP A 31 -15.58 -1.09 -22.19
C ASP A 31 -14.76 -2.20 -22.88
N THR A 32 -14.82 -2.26 -24.20
CA THR A 32 -14.21 -3.26 -25.09
C THR A 32 -12.77 -3.64 -24.68
N GLU A 33 -11.96 -2.67 -24.22
CA GLU A 33 -10.56 -2.89 -23.81
C GLU A 33 -10.20 -2.34 -22.42
N THR A 34 -11.16 -1.80 -21.65
CA THR A 34 -10.88 -1.23 -20.31
C THR A 34 -11.52 -2.04 -19.19
N TYR A 35 -10.87 -2.04 -18.02
CA TYR A 35 -11.23 -2.88 -16.89
C TYR A 35 -11.30 -2.09 -15.58
N ARG A 36 -12.27 -2.44 -14.74
CA ARG A 36 -12.25 -2.13 -13.31
C ARG A 36 -11.58 -3.27 -12.58
N VAL A 37 -10.62 -2.96 -11.75
CA VAL A 37 -9.78 -3.89 -10.99
C VAL A 37 -9.95 -3.57 -9.51
N LYS A 38 -10.26 -4.59 -8.72
CA LYS A 38 -10.23 -4.54 -7.25
C LYS A 38 -9.21 -5.54 -6.77
N ALA A 39 -8.34 -5.14 -5.84
CA ALA A 39 -7.42 -6.05 -5.20
C ALA A 39 -7.42 -5.84 -3.69
N ASP A 40 -7.51 -6.95 -2.96
CA ASP A 40 -7.43 -6.98 -1.52
C ASP A 40 -6.02 -7.44 -1.17
N VAL A 41 -5.29 -6.64 -0.40
CA VAL A 41 -3.84 -6.78 -0.22
C VAL A 41 -3.51 -6.70 1.27
N ARG A 42 -2.74 -7.68 1.77
CA ARG A 42 -2.14 -7.58 3.10
C ARG A 42 -0.80 -6.87 3.00
N PHE A 43 -0.61 -5.86 3.83
CA PHE A 43 0.62 -5.07 3.89
C PHE A 43 1.55 -5.56 5.00
N ASP A 44 2.85 -5.56 4.72
CA ASP A 44 3.88 -5.83 5.73
C ASP A 44 4.11 -4.57 6.59
N GLY A 45 3.54 -4.58 7.79
CA GLY A 45 3.69 -3.49 8.76
C GLY A 45 5.15 -3.19 9.16
N ARG A 46 6.06 -4.16 9.04
CA ARG A 46 7.50 -3.93 9.31
C ARG A 46 8.16 -3.15 8.19
N GLU A 47 7.84 -3.48 6.94
CA GLU A 47 8.34 -2.73 5.78
C GLU A 47 7.77 -1.31 5.74
N LEU A 48 6.52 -1.11 6.17
CA LEU A 48 5.96 0.23 6.38
C LEU A 48 6.70 0.98 7.51
N ALA A 49 6.89 0.36 8.68
CA ALA A 49 7.60 0.97 9.80
C ALA A 49 9.04 1.38 9.46
N LYS A 50 9.75 0.59 8.62
CA LYS A 50 11.10 0.94 8.14
C LYS A 50 11.14 2.27 7.38
N LYS A 51 10.06 2.66 6.70
CA LYS A 51 9.99 3.96 6.01
C LYS A 51 9.98 5.14 6.99
N MET A 52 9.63 4.89 8.26
CA MET A 52 9.59 5.88 9.34
C MET A 52 10.79 5.76 10.30
N GLU A 53 11.79 4.93 9.97
CA GLU A 53 12.91 4.62 10.87
C GLU A 53 13.67 5.87 11.34
N THR A 54 13.77 6.89 10.48
CA THR A 54 14.43 8.16 10.83
C THR A 54 13.68 8.90 11.94
N ASP A 55 12.36 9.02 11.83
CA ASP A 55 11.51 9.69 12.81
C ASP A 55 11.42 8.90 14.11
N LEU A 56 11.30 7.57 14.01
CA LEU A 56 11.35 6.65 15.14
C LEU A 56 12.63 6.83 15.95
N ARG A 57 13.78 6.91 15.27
CA ARG A 57 15.07 7.07 15.93
C ARG A 57 15.21 8.44 16.59
N ALA A 58 14.80 9.51 15.91
CA ALA A 58 14.83 10.85 16.47
C ALA A 58 13.93 10.96 17.72
N ALA A 59 12.75 10.34 17.70
CA ALA A 59 11.85 10.32 18.84
C ALA A 59 12.41 9.49 20.01
N PHE A 60 12.99 8.32 19.74
CA PHE A 60 13.61 7.48 20.77
C PHE A 60 14.69 8.22 21.57
N GLU A 61 15.47 9.10 20.92
CA GLU A 61 16.51 9.90 21.59
C GLU A 61 15.94 11.03 22.46
N GLN A 62 14.67 11.41 22.29
CA GLN A 62 14.04 12.57 22.95
C GLN A 62 12.99 12.20 24.01
N ILE A 63 12.52 10.95 24.02
CA ILE A 63 11.50 10.48 24.97
C ILE A 63 12.16 10.15 26.31
N GLU A 64 11.86 10.96 27.33
CA GLU A 64 12.37 10.79 28.69
C GLU A 64 11.28 10.33 29.67
N THR A 65 10.01 10.58 29.34
CA THR A 65 8.86 10.26 30.20
C THR A 65 7.84 9.36 29.50
N TYR A 66 7.03 8.67 30.30
CA TYR A 66 5.94 7.86 29.78
C TYR A 66 4.87 8.69 29.06
N GLU A 67 4.65 9.95 29.48
CA GLU A 67 3.71 10.86 28.83
C GLU A 67 4.17 11.21 27.40
N GLN A 68 5.44 11.59 27.24
CA GLN A 68 6.05 11.81 25.92
C GLN A 68 6.00 10.56 25.04
N PHE A 69 6.22 9.38 25.64
CA PHE A 69 6.08 8.12 24.94
C PHE A 69 4.65 7.90 24.43
N THR A 70 3.63 8.17 25.25
CA THR A 70 2.22 8.03 24.81
C THR A 70 1.85 9.00 23.71
N GLU A 71 2.29 10.26 23.79
CA GLU A 71 2.07 11.25 22.71
C GLU A 71 2.73 10.79 21.40
N PHE A 72 3.96 10.30 21.48
CA PHE A 72 4.68 9.77 20.34
C PHE A 72 3.97 8.57 19.71
N VAL A 73 3.52 7.60 20.51
CA VAL A 73 2.82 6.41 19.98
C VAL A 73 1.53 6.80 19.27
N SER A 74 0.77 7.75 19.83
CA SER A 74 -0.45 8.26 19.17
C SER A 74 -0.12 8.90 17.82
N LYS A 75 0.89 9.78 17.77
CA LYS A 75 1.31 10.40 16.51
C LYS A 75 1.80 9.37 15.50
N TYR A 76 2.65 8.43 15.94
CA TYR A 76 3.21 7.39 15.08
C TYR A 76 2.11 6.51 14.46
N ALA A 77 1.05 6.20 15.22
CA ALA A 77 -0.07 5.43 14.71
C ALA A 77 -0.83 6.17 13.60
N ASP A 78 -1.08 7.47 13.77
CA ASP A 78 -1.72 8.31 12.75
C ASP A 78 -0.83 8.41 11.50
N ASP A 79 0.45 8.73 11.67
CA ASP A 79 1.42 8.83 10.57
C ASP A 79 1.56 7.49 9.80
N LEU A 80 1.45 6.35 10.49
CA LEU A 80 1.48 5.03 9.85
C LEU A 80 0.24 4.75 8.98
N ILE A 81 -0.94 5.22 9.41
CA ILE A 81 -2.17 5.11 8.62
C ILE A 81 -2.06 5.96 7.35
N ASP A 82 -1.57 7.19 7.47
CA ASP A 82 -1.34 8.08 6.33
C ASP A 82 -0.30 7.49 5.37
N LEU A 83 0.79 6.92 5.89
CA LEU A 83 1.79 6.24 5.09
C LEU A 83 1.21 5.04 4.32
N LEU A 84 0.34 4.25 4.95
CA LEU A 84 -0.34 3.13 4.28
C LEU A 84 -1.22 3.64 3.13
N ALA A 85 -1.98 4.72 3.34
CA ALA A 85 -2.79 5.34 2.30
C ALA A 85 -1.92 5.80 1.12
N ASP A 86 -0.81 6.49 1.39
CA ASP A 86 0.14 6.95 0.37
C ASP A 86 0.76 5.78 -0.42
N GLU A 87 1.04 4.67 0.26
CA GLU A 87 1.61 3.47 -0.36
C GLU A 87 0.61 2.78 -1.31
N ILE A 88 -0.65 2.64 -0.88
CA ILE A 88 -1.75 2.17 -1.74
C ILE A 88 -1.81 3.03 -3.00
N ASP A 89 -1.85 4.34 -2.81
CA ASP A 89 -1.90 5.34 -3.87
C ASP A 89 -0.72 5.22 -4.85
N ALA A 90 0.49 4.98 -4.33
CA ALA A 90 1.69 4.80 -5.13
C ALA A 90 1.65 3.51 -5.96
N ILE A 91 1.17 2.41 -5.37
CA ILE A 91 0.96 1.14 -6.07
C ILE A 91 -0.08 1.33 -7.18
N GLU A 92 -1.19 2.03 -6.88
CA GLU A 92 -2.22 2.26 -7.87
C GLU A 92 -1.71 3.06 -9.06
N ARG A 93 -0.95 4.14 -8.81
CA ARG A 93 -0.30 4.92 -9.86
C ARG A 93 0.63 4.06 -10.70
N LYS A 94 1.43 3.19 -10.07
CA LYS A 94 2.35 2.28 -10.77
C LYS A 94 1.60 1.30 -11.67
N ILE A 95 0.48 0.74 -11.19
CA ILE A 95 -0.36 -0.14 -11.99
C ILE A 95 -0.97 0.62 -13.17
N ARG A 96 -1.59 1.79 -12.95
CA ARG A 96 -2.17 2.61 -14.03
C ARG A 96 -1.15 2.99 -15.11
N GLN A 97 0.11 3.24 -14.73
CA GLN A 97 1.19 3.53 -15.69
C GLN A 97 1.62 2.32 -16.52
N LYS A 98 1.59 1.11 -15.94
CA LYS A 98 2.08 -0.12 -16.58
C LYS A 98 0.97 -0.92 -17.28
N VAL A 99 -0.27 -0.74 -16.85
CA VAL A 99 -1.49 -1.40 -17.32
C VAL A 99 -2.56 -0.33 -17.51
N PRO A 100 -2.45 0.53 -18.54
CA PRO A 100 -3.38 1.64 -18.77
C PRO A 100 -4.83 1.18 -19.01
N GLU A 101 -5.04 -0.08 -19.40
CA GLU A 101 -6.35 -0.72 -19.52
C GLU A 101 -7.07 -0.87 -18.17
N ALA A 102 -6.33 -0.85 -17.04
CA ALA A 102 -6.88 -0.88 -15.69
C ALA A 102 -7.33 0.54 -15.24
N GLN A 103 -8.37 1.06 -15.89
CA GLN A 103 -8.81 2.45 -15.75
C GLN A 103 -9.35 2.78 -14.36
N HIS A 104 -10.11 1.86 -13.76
CA HIS A 104 -10.57 1.99 -12.38
C HIS A 104 -9.85 0.94 -11.54
N LEU A 105 -8.96 1.39 -10.68
CA LEU A 105 -8.24 0.56 -9.74
C LEU A 105 -8.63 0.99 -8.34
N ASP A 106 -8.82 -0.01 -7.49
CA ASP A 106 -9.24 0.12 -6.11
C ASP A 106 -8.47 -0.95 -5.31
N LEU A 107 -7.43 -0.51 -4.63
CA LEU A 107 -6.64 -1.33 -3.72
C LEU A 107 -7.14 -1.15 -2.29
N GLU A 108 -7.52 -2.24 -1.66
CA GLU A 108 -8.00 -2.25 -0.28
C GLU A 108 -7.00 -3.03 0.59
N ALA A 109 -6.73 -2.54 1.80
CA ALA A 109 -5.94 -3.26 2.80
C ALA A 109 -6.86 -4.28 3.52
N ASP A 110 -6.43 -5.54 3.56
CA ASP A 110 -7.13 -6.67 4.24
C ASP A 110 -6.73 -6.83 5.72
#